data_AF-A0A5M8P114-F1
#
_entry.id   AF-A0A5M8P114-F1
#
_cell.length_a   1.000
_cell.length_b   1.000
_cell.length_c   1.000
_cell.angle_alpha   90.00
_cell.angle_beta   90.00
_cell.angle_gamma   90.00
#
_symmetry.space_group_name_H-M   'P 1'
#
loop_
_entity.id
_entity.type
_entity.pdbx_description
1 polymer ?
#
loop_
_entity_poly.entity_id
_entity_poly.type
_entity_poly.pdbx_seq_one_letter_code
_entity_poly.pdbx_strand_id
1 'polypeptide(L)'
;MKKIIAAIVVLVCATGMKAQEVTVGTDVVSSYVWRGGQLSGTSIQPSFDFSAGSFSVGAWGSVDLLGSVHKELDLTIGYEVQGVSLSITDYWIPVSSAGTTNPSYFVYDTDKNTGHTFEATIGYTLPIESCPLSLAWSTNFAGVDGVNADGKTAYSSYFEASYPFNVKDIAVEAAIGLVPWATNFYSTNGFNITNISLKAGKEIKIADFTIPVFGQFVVNPRTEDAFLVFGVSF
;
A
#
# COMPACT_ATOMS: atom_id res chain seq x y z
N MET A 1 3.73 -34.72 6.57
CA MET A 1 3.52 -34.33 7.99
C MET A 1 4.65 -33.36 8.31
N LYS A 2 4.49 -32.07 8.63
CA LYS A 2 3.43 -31.32 9.30
C LYS A 2 3.01 -30.14 8.40
N LYS A 3 1.70 -29.93 8.25
CA LYS A 3 1.15 -28.73 7.63
C LYS A 3 1.37 -27.59 8.62
N ILE A 4 2.41 -26.79 8.44
CA ILE A 4 2.51 -25.51 9.11
C ILE A 4 1.63 -24.57 8.29
N ILE A 5 0.34 -24.59 8.62
CA ILE A 5 -0.58 -23.53 8.23
C ILE A 5 -0.12 -22.34 9.07
N ALA A 6 0.71 -21.46 8.51
CA ALA A 6 0.92 -20.13 9.06
C ALA A 6 -0.35 -19.32 8.77
N ALA A 7 -1.48 -19.74 9.36
CA ALA A 7 -2.58 -18.84 9.54
C ALA A 7 -2.09 -17.84 10.59
N ILE A 8 -2.00 -16.58 10.20
CA ILE A 8 -1.89 -15.47 11.14
C ILE A 8 -3.21 -15.48 11.93
N VAL A 9 -3.27 -16.31 12.96
CA VAL A 9 -4.28 -16.23 14.00
C VAL A 9 -3.70 -15.21 14.99
N VAL A 10 -3.94 -13.93 14.73
CA VAL A 10 -3.83 -12.94 15.81
C VAL A 10 -5.02 -13.20 16.73
N LEU A 11 -4.81 -14.09 17.70
CA LEU A 11 -5.63 -14.13 18.89
C LEU A 11 -5.29 -12.84 19.65
N VAL A 12 -5.94 -11.73 19.29
CA VAL A 12 -5.85 -10.51 20.09
C VAL A 12 -6.51 -10.89 21.43
N CYS A 13 -5.70 -11.19 22.44
CA CYS A 13 -6.13 -11.20 23.83
C CYS A 13 -6.46 -9.74 24.22
N ALA A 14 -7.53 -9.20 23.65
CA ALA A 14 -8.00 -7.83 23.79
C ALA A 14 -8.80 -7.63 25.09
N THR A 15 -8.82 -8.62 25.98
CA THR A 15 -9.52 -8.56 27.27
C THR A 15 -8.72 -7.69 28.24
N GLY A 16 -8.69 -6.37 28.00
CA GLY A 16 -8.04 -5.41 28.89
C GLY A 16 -7.63 -4.08 28.25
N MET A 17 -7.60 -3.97 26.93
CA MET A 17 -7.17 -2.74 26.24
C MET A 17 -8.34 -1.74 26.15
N LYS A 18 -8.10 -0.50 26.60
CA LYS A 18 -9.14 0.53 26.85
C LYS A 18 -9.48 1.44 25.66
N ALA A 19 -8.90 1.23 24.48
CA ALA A 19 -9.18 2.00 23.27
C ALA A 19 -9.16 1.05 22.08
N GLN A 20 -10.32 0.46 21.77
CA GLN A 20 -10.53 -0.35 20.58
C GLN A 20 -11.25 0.52 19.56
N GLU A 21 -10.68 0.68 18.38
CA GLU A 21 -11.32 1.38 17.27
C GLU A 21 -11.49 0.42 16.10
N VAL A 22 -12.65 0.50 15.45
CA VAL A 22 -12.96 -0.25 14.24
C VAL A 22 -13.34 0.74 13.17
N THR A 23 -12.63 0.70 12.06
CA THR A 23 -12.89 1.52 10.89
C THR A 23 -13.22 0.62 9.72
N VAL A 24 -14.27 0.95 8.99
CA VAL A 24 -14.62 0.30 7.72
C VAL A 24 -14.76 1.43 6.72
N GLY A 25 -14.15 1.26 5.56
CA GLY A 25 -14.22 2.25 4.51
C GLY A 25 -14.12 1.61 3.13
N THR A 26 -14.28 2.43 2.11
CA THR A 26 -13.94 2.05 0.75
C THR A 26 -13.59 3.27 -0.09
N ASP A 27 -12.61 3.11 -0.97
CA ASP A 27 -12.37 4.06 -2.04
C ASP A 27 -12.93 3.53 -3.36
N VAL A 28 -13.41 4.44 -4.21
CA VAL A 28 -13.61 4.18 -5.65
C VAL A 28 -12.67 5.12 -6.39
N VAL A 29 -11.75 4.57 -7.18
CA VAL A 29 -10.73 5.33 -7.90
C VAL A 29 -10.87 5.15 -9.40
N SER A 30 -10.60 6.21 -10.16
CA SER A 30 -10.62 6.16 -11.63
C SER A 30 -9.49 5.28 -12.20
N SER A 31 -8.39 5.14 -11.45
CA SER A 31 -7.24 4.29 -11.75
C SER A 31 -6.56 3.88 -10.45
N TYR A 32 -6.20 2.61 -10.27
CA TYR A 32 -5.37 2.19 -9.15
C TYR A 32 -3.89 2.40 -9.50
N VAL A 33 -3.28 3.43 -8.91
CA VAL A 33 -1.85 3.76 -9.05
C VAL A 33 -1.15 3.51 -7.71
N TRP A 34 -0.08 2.73 -7.73
CA TRP A 34 0.71 2.39 -6.55
C TRP A 34 2.20 2.67 -6.81
N ARG A 35 2.81 3.50 -5.96
CA ARG A 35 4.25 3.85 -6.02
C ARG A 35 4.74 4.30 -7.42
N GLY A 36 3.86 4.97 -8.15
CA GLY A 36 4.10 5.46 -9.50
C GLY A 36 3.82 4.48 -10.64
N GLY A 37 3.32 3.27 -10.37
CA GLY A 37 2.87 2.33 -11.39
C GLY A 37 1.34 2.17 -11.39
N GLN A 38 0.71 2.06 -12.56
CA GLN A 38 -0.70 1.66 -12.64
C GLN A 38 -0.82 0.14 -12.48
N LEU A 39 -1.59 -0.29 -11.48
CA LEU A 39 -1.84 -1.72 -11.22
C LEU A 39 -3.17 -2.21 -11.82
N SER A 40 -4.19 -1.34 -11.89
CA SER A 40 -5.45 -1.62 -12.57
C SER A 40 -6.19 -0.33 -12.98
N GLY A 41 -7.29 -0.48 -13.72
CA GLY A 41 -8.14 0.61 -14.15
C GLY A 41 -9.01 1.14 -13.02
N THR A 42 -10.27 1.45 -13.33
CA THR A 42 -11.23 1.91 -12.32
C THR A 42 -11.49 0.79 -11.31
N SER A 43 -11.25 1.05 -10.03
CA SER A 43 -11.24 0.02 -9.01
C SER A 43 -12.02 0.44 -7.77
N ILE A 44 -12.64 -0.54 -7.11
CA ILE A 44 -13.22 -0.40 -5.76
C ILE A 44 -12.25 -1.01 -4.74
N GLN A 45 -12.04 -0.29 -3.65
CA GLN A 45 -10.95 -0.56 -2.72
C GLN A 45 -11.45 -0.56 -1.26
N PRO A 46 -12.11 -1.64 -0.82
CA PRO A 46 -12.63 -1.73 0.55
C PRO A 46 -11.50 -1.89 1.57
N SER A 47 -11.72 -1.35 2.76
CA SER A 47 -10.84 -1.51 3.91
C SER A 47 -11.59 -1.86 5.19
N PHE A 48 -10.91 -2.59 6.07
CA PHE A 48 -11.33 -2.89 7.42
C PHE A 48 -10.11 -2.79 8.33
N ASP A 49 -10.19 -1.97 9.37
CA ASP A 49 -9.10 -1.74 10.31
C ASP A 49 -9.60 -1.90 11.74
N PHE A 50 -8.79 -2.57 12.56
CA PHE A 50 -8.94 -2.66 14.00
C PHE A 50 -7.67 -2.15 14.67
N SER A 51 -7.81 -1.23 15.63
CA SER A 51 -6.70 -0.76 16.44
C SER A 51 -6.97 -1.01 17.93
N ALA A 52 -5.90 -1.28 18.67
CA ALA A 52 -5.90 -1.37 20.11
C ALA A 52 -4.61 -0.76 20.66
N GLY A 53 -4.71 0.43 21.27
CA GLY A 53 -3.53 1.17 21.72
C GLY A 53 -2.57 1.43 20.55
N SER A 54 -1.30 1.03 20.71
CA SER A 54 -0.27 1.17 19.66
C SER A 54 -0.32 0.10 18.57
N PHE A 55 -1.17 -0.92 18.67
CA PHE A 55 -1.24 -2.01 17.69
C PHE A 55 -2.41 -1.83 16.73
N SER A 56 -2.24 -2.23 15.47
CA SER A 56 -3.30 -2.27 14.47
C SER A 56 -3.25 -3.56 13.64
N VAL A 57 -4.41 -3.97 13.14
CA VAL A 57 -4.56 -4.99 12.10
C VAL A 57 -5.53 -4.46 11.06
N GLY A 58 -5.13 -4.50 9.80
CA GLY A 58 -5.89 -4.01 8.66
C GLY A 58 -6.06 -5.07 7.58
N ALA A 59 -7.18 -5.01 6.88
CA ALA A 59 -7.40 -5.71 5.64
C ALA A 59 -7.80 -4.67 4.59
N TRP A 60 -7.13 -4.69 3.44
CA TRP A 60 -7.43 -3.84 2.30
C TRP A 60 -7.58 -4.71 1.06
N GLY A 61 -8.43 -4.33 0.14
CA GLY A 61 -8.52 -5.03 -1.14
C GLY A 61 -8.69 -4.07 -2.30
N SER A 62 -8.49 -4.57 -3.51
CA SER A 62 -8.75 -3.83 -4.75
C SER A 62 -9.27 -4.77 -5.81
N VAL A 63 -10.33 -4.36 -6.50
CA VAL A 63 -10.89 -5.07 -7.64
C VAL A 63 -11.24 -4.08 -8.74
N ASP A 64 -10.78 -4.38 -9.95
CA ASP A 64 -11.14 -3.63 -11.16
C ASP A 64 -12.62 -3.83 -11.52
N LEU A 65 -13.31 -2.73 -11.81
CA LEU A 65 -14.75 -2.71 -12.08
C LEU A 65 -15.10 -2.87 -13.56
N LEU A 66 -14.16 -2.68 -14.49
CA LEU A 66 -14.46 -2.43 -15.90
C LEU A 66 -13.78 -3.40 -16.89
N GLY A 67 -12.93 -4.32 -16.46
CA GLY A 67 -12.52 -5.43 -17.33
C GLY A 67 -11.15 -6.07 -17.10
N SER A 68 -10.39 -5.71 -16.06
CA SER A 68 -9.15 -6.44 -15.75
C SER A 68 -9.40 -7.56 -14.73
N VAL A 69 -8.62 -8.65 -14.81
CA VAL A 69 -8.63 -9.76 -13.83
C VAL A 69 -7.83 -9.38 -12.58
N HIS A 70 -7.54 -8.09 -12.39
CA HIS A 70 -6.75 -7.63 -11.26
C HIS A 70 -7.61 -7.66 -9.99
N LYS A 71 -7.11 -8.41 -9.02
CA LYS A 71 -7.62 -8.50 -7.67
C LYS A 71 -6.41 -8.41 -6.75
N GLU A 72 -6.56 -7.76 -5.62
CA GLU A 72 -5.57 -7.69 -4.57
C GLU A 72 -6.26 -7.80 -3.21
N LEU A 73 -5.60 -8.47 -2.27
CA LEU A 73 -5.99 -8.56 -0.87
C LEU A 73 -4.73 -8.42 -0.02
N ASP A 74 -4.73 -7.43 0.84
CA ASP A 74 -3.61 -7.08 1.69
C ASP A 74 -4.02 -7.28 3.13
N LEU A 75 -3.22 -8.02 3.88
CA LEU A 75 -3.35 -8.11 5.33
C LEU A 75 -2.16 -7.45 5.98
N THR A 76 -2.43 -6.47 6.85
CA THR A 76 -1.38 -5.69 7.52
C THR A 76 -1.49 -5.82 9.03
N ILE A 77 -0.36 -5.99 9.70
CA ILE A 77 -0.23 -5.75 11.14
C ILE A 77 0.70 -4.56 11.35
N GLY A 78 0.32 -3.66 12.24
CA GLY A 78 1.04 -2.42 12.52
C GLY A 78 1.32 -2.20 14.00
N TYR A 79 2.36 -1.42 14.27
CA TYR A 79 2.69 -0.88 15.58
C TYR A 79 3.17 0.57 15.45
N GLU A 80 2.64 1.48 16.27
CA GLU A 80 3.04 2.88 16.28
C GLU A 80 3.47 3.35 17.68
N VAL A 81 4.63 4.01 17.73
CA VAL A 81 5.17 4.62 18.95
C VAL A 81 5.94 5.89 18.63
N GLN A 82 5.52 7.02 19.21
CA GLN A 82 6.26 8.30 19.18
C GLN A 82 6.66 8.74 17.75
N GLY A 83 5.73 8.62 16.79
CA GLY A 83 5.95 8.97 15.39
C GLY A 83 6.71 7.94 14.56
N VAL A 84 7.22 6.86 15.18
CA VAL A 84 7.73 5.68 14.47
C VAL A 84 6.58 4.72 14.20
N SER A 85 6.42 4.30 12.95
CA SER A 85 5.51 3.22 12.56
C SER A 85 6.31 2.00 12.10
N LEU A 86 5.81 0.82 12.42
CA LEU A 86 6.30 -0.46 11.93
C LEU A 86 5.12 -1.24 11.39
N SER A 87 5.26 -1.87 10.23
CA SER A 87 4.24 -2.78 9.73
C SER A 87 4.81 -3.96 8.96
N ILE A 88 4.03 -5.03 8.92
CA ILE A 88 4.22 -6.15 8.00
C ILE A 88 2.93 -6.29 7.20
N THR A 89 3.07 -6.32 5.88
CA THR A 89 1.96 -6.49 4.93
C THR A 89 2.17 -7.78 4.13
N ASP A 90 1.12 -8.59 4.02
CA ASP A 90 1.01 -9.72 3.10
C ASP A 90 0.13 -9.30 1.92
N TYR A 91 0.75 -8.99 0.79
CA TYR A 91 0.08 -8.71 -0.48
C TYR A 91 -0.26 -10.02 -1.17
N TRP A 92 -1.55 -10.30 -1.40
CA TRP A 92 -1.98 -11.42 -2.22
C TRP A 92 -2.59 -10.97 -3.54
N ILE A 93 -1.87 -11.24 -4.63
CA ILE A 93 -2.30 -10.91 -5.98
C ILE A 93 -2.43 -12.22 -6.79
N PRO A 94 -3.66 -12.74 -7.02
CA PRO A 94 -3.91 -13.98 -7.75
C PRO A 94 -3.65 -13.89 -9.26
N VAL A 95 -3.15 -12.78 -9.77
CA VAL A 95 -2.71 -12.66 -11.16
C VAL A 95 -1.41 -11.87 -11.15
N SER A 96 -0.28 -12.57 -11.18
CA SER A 96 1.00 -11.90 -11.35
C SER A 96 1.05 -11.26 -12.74
N SER A 97 1.79 -10.16 -12.86
CA SER A 97 2.19 -9.49 -14.11
C SER A 97 2.90 -10.43 -15.12
N ALA A 98 3.14 -11.69 -14.75
CA ALA A 98 3.67 -12.77 -15.59
C ALA A 98 2.59 -13.68 -16.24
N GLY A 99 1.30 -13.44 -15.98
CA GLY A 99 0.24 -13.79 -16.92
C GLY A 99 -0.23 -15.24 -17.02
N THR A 100 -0.01 -16.17 -16.08
CA THR A 100 -0.73 -17.49 -16.13
C THR A 100 -0.75 -18.35 -14.87
N THR A 101 -0.78 -17.80 -13.66
CA THR A 101 -1.10 -18.62 -12.49
C THR A 101 -2.07 -17.89 -11.57
N ASN A 102 -3.15 -18.59 -11.20
CA ASN A 102 -4.12 -18.16 -10.19
C ASN A 102 -3.78 -18.91 -8.89
N PRO A 103 -2.74 -18.48 -8.15
CA PRO A 103 -2.31 -19.15 -6.94
C PRO A 103 -3.44 -19.11 -5.91
N SER A 104 -3.82 -20.28 -5.40
CA SER A 104 -4.77 -20.37 -4.29
C SER A 104 -4.24 -19.60 -3.08
N TYR A 105 -5.12 -18.85 -2.42
CA TYR A 105 -4.79 -18.01 -1.25
C TYR A 105 -4.05 -18.74 -0.11
N PHE A 106 -4.21 -20.04 0.06
CA PHE A 106 -3.52 -20.77 1.14
C PHE A 106 -2.16 -21.35 0.74
N VAL A 107 -1.60 -20.92 -0.40
CA VAL A 107 -0.29 -21.36 -0.90
C VAL A 107 0.75 -20.28 -0.62
N TYR A 108 1.40 -20.36 0.54
CA TYR A 108 2.46 -19.44 0.97
C TYR A 108 3.88 -19.88 0.57
N ASP A 109 4.02 -21.10 0.06
CA ASP A 109 5.29 -21.71 -0.30
C ASP A 109 5.80 -21.14 -1.64
N THR A 110 6.96 -20.49 -1.62
CA THR A 110 7.59 -19.87 -2.79
C THR A 110 7.89 -20.88 -3.89
N ASP A 111 8.18 -22.13 -3.53
CA ASP A 111 8.46 -23.20 -4.49
C ASP A 111 7.18 -23.76 -5.12
N LYS A 112 5.99 -23.39 -4.60
CA LYS A 112 4.69 -23.89 -5.06
C LYS A 112 3.84 -22.83 -5.74
N ASN A 113 4.46 -21.83 -6.36
CA ASN A 113 3.76 -20.72 -7.02
C ASN A 113 2.81 -20.02 -6.04
N THR A 114 3.38 -19.34 -5.06
CA THR A 114 2.66 -18.43 -4.17
C THR A 114 2.23 -17.16 -4.91
N GLY A 115 1.11 -16.58 -4.49
CA GLY A 115 0.68 -15.23 -4.90
C GLY A 115 0.97 -14.16 -3.85
N HIS A 116 1.64 -14.56 -2.76
CA HIS A 116 1.91 -13.71 -1.61
C HIS A 116 3.25 -12.99 -1.75
N THR A 117 3.30 -11.72 -1.38
CA THR A 117 4.52 -10.95 -1.16
C THR A 117 4.47 -10.35 0.23
N PHE A 118 5.47 -10.65 1.05
CA PHE A 118 5.57 -10.11 2.40
C PHE A 118 6.51 -8.91 2.42
N GLU A 119 6.00 -7.76 2.84
CA GLU A 119 6.74 -6.52 2.97
C GLU A 119 6.83 -6.09 4.43
N ALA A 120 8.02 -5.64 4.84
CA ALA A 120 8.21 -4.96 6.11
C ALA A 120 8.41 -3.47 5.84
N THR A 121 7.69 -2.63 6.58
CA THR A 121 7.79 -1.17 6.46
C THR A 121 8.14 -0.55 7.80
N ILE A 122 9.07 0.41 7.77
CA ILE A 122 9.36 1.33 8.86
C ILE A 122 9.08 2.75 8.40
N GLY A 123 8.31 3.49 9.17
CA GLY A 123 8.02 4.89 8.94
C GLY A 123 8.45 5.77 10.11
N TYR A 124 8.74 7.03 9.82
CA TYR A 124 8.95 8.06 10.82
C TYR A 124 8.38 9.40 10.37
N THR A 125 7.48 9.95 11.17
CA THR A 125 6.96 11.31 11.00
C THR A 125 7.69 12.24 11.95
N LEU A 126 8.25 13.33 11.41
CA LEU A 126 8.92 14.32 12.23
C LEU A 126 7.93 14.91 13.25
N PRO A 127 8.28 14.99 14.55
CA PRO A 127 7.43 15.57 15.58
C PRO A 127 7.51 17.11 15.55
N ILE A 128 7.44 17.70 14.35
CA ILE A 128 7.57 19.13 14.09
C ILE A 128 6.31 19.56 13.34
N GLU A 129 5.36 20.19 14.02
CA GLU A 129 4.08 20.60 13.41
C GLU A 129 4.26 21.53 12.20
N SER A 130 5.29 22.38 12.21
CA SER A 130 5.61 23.27 11.08
C SER A 130 6.31 22.57 9.91
N CYS A 131 6.74 21.32 10.10
CA CYS A 131 7.39 20.50 9.10
C CYS A 131 6.95 19.03 9.27
N PRO A 132 5.70 18.70 8.91
CA PRO A 132 5.13 17.36 9.09
C PRO A 132 5.67 16.35 8.06
N LEU A 133 6.98 16.35 7.82
CA LEU A 133 7.62 15.42 6.89
C LEU A 133 7.54 13.99 7.43
N SER A 134 7.03 13.08 6.61
CA SER A 134 7.03 11.64 6.88
C SER A 134 7.98 10.94 5.93
N LEU A 135 8.76 9.99 6.46
CA LEU A 135 9.67 9.14 5.71
C LEU A 135 9.26 7.69 5.91
N ALA A 136 9.22 6.89 4.85
CA ALA A 136 8.94 5.47 4.94
C ALA A 136 9.93 4.66 4.11
N TRP A 137 10.34 3.50 4.64
CA TRP A 137 11.13 2.51 3.94
C TRP A 137 10.42 1.16 4.01
N SER A 138 10.22 0.56 2.85
CA SER A 138 9.49 -0.68 2.64
C SER A 138 10.39 -1.70 1.95
N THR A 139 10.39 -2.96 2.39
CA THR A 139 11.20 -4.04 1.80
C THR A 139 10.43 -5.34 1.71
N ASN A 140 10.36 -5.91 0.51
CA ASN A 140 9.90 -7.27 0.30
C ASN A 140 10.93 -8.24 0.87
N PHE A 141 10.53 -9.12 1.80
CA PHE A 141 11.43 -10.05 2.47
C PHE A 141 11.08 -11.53 2.28
N ALA A 142 9.87 -11.84 1.80
CA ALA A 142 9.46 -13.20 1.44
C ALA A 142 8.35 -13.19 0.37
N GLY A 143 8.09 -14.34 -0.25
CA GLY A 143 7.05 -14.46 -1.26
C GLY A 143 7.55 -14.12 -2.68
N VAL A 144 6.69 -13.49 -3.49
CA VAL A 144 6.99 -13.08 -4.87
C VAL A 144 7.81 -11.78 -4.88
N ASP A 145 9.05 -11.87 -4.40
CA ASP A 145 10.02 -10.79 -4.60
C ASP A 145 10.63 -10.84 -6.01
N GLY A 146 11.07 -9.68 -6.49
CA GLY A 146 11.85 -9.56 -7.71
C GLY A 146 13.26 -10.11 -7.59
N VAL A 147 13.96 -10.13 -8.72
CA VAL A 147 15.39 -10.46 -8.80
C VAL A 147 16.21 -9.25 -9.20
N ASN A 148 17.44 -9.19 -8.70
CA ASN A 148 18.44 -8.20 -9.07
C ASN A 148 19.10 -8.54 -10.41
N ALA A 149 20.09 -7.73 -10.83
CA ALA A 149 20.81 -7.93 -12.09
C ALA A 149 21.57 -9.28 -12.18
N ASP A 150 21.91 -9.89 -11.04
CA ASP A 150 22.58 -11.19 -10.96
C ASP A 150 21.59 -12.37 -10.88
N GLY A 151 20.28 -12.11 -10.97
CA GLY A 151 19.23 -13.13 -10.88
C GLY A 151 18.97 -13.66 -9.47
N LYS A 152 19.49 -13.00 -8.43
CA LYS A 152 19.22 -13.33 -7.01
C LYS A 152 18.05 -12.50 -6.49
N THR A 153 17.38 -12.96 -5.43
CA THR A 153 16.36 -12.19 -4.69
C THR A 153 16.85 -10.76 -4.46
N ALA A 154 16.01 -9.80 -4.84
CA ALA A 154 16.40 -8.40 -4.86
C ALA A 154 16.24 -7.71 -3.50
N TYR A 155 15.43 -8.28 -2.60
CA TYR A 155 14.86 -7.57 -1.47
C TYR A 155 14.25 -6.26 -1.95
N SER A 156 13.31 -6.32 -2.89
CA SER A 156 12.82 -5.13 -3.56
C SER A 156 12.34 -4.11 -2.54
N SER A 157 12.97 -2.93 -2.54
CA SER A 157 12.70 -1.88 -1.57
C SER A 157 12.13 -0.63 -2.23
N TYR A 158 11.37 0.12 -1.46
CA TYR A 158 10.85 1.43 -1.83
C TYR A 158 11.03 2.39 -0.65
N PHE A 159 11.45 3.60 -0.95
CA PHE A 159 11.52 4.69 0.01
C PHE A 159 10.62 5.83 -0.45
N GLU A 160 9.92 6.47 0.48
CA GLU A 160 9.11 7.64 0.20
C GLU A 160 9.30 8.73 1.25
N ALA A 161 9.34 9.97 0.79
CA ALA A 161 9.19 11.15 1.61
C ALA A 161 7.88 11.85 1.23
N SER A 162 7.01 12.09 2.20
CA SER A 162 5.73 12.79 2.01
C SER A 162 5.60 13.99 2.93
N TYR A 163 4.92 15.03 2.45
CA TYR A 163 4.75 16.30 3.14
C TYR A 163 3.32 16.81 2.96
N PRO A 164 2.47 16.73 4.00
CA PRO A 164 1.14 17.30 3.99
C PRO A 164 1.16 18.80 4.28
N PHE A 165 0.29 19.55 3.60
CA PHE A 165 0.06 20.99 3.81
C PHE A 165 -1.35 21.37 3.37
N ASN A 166 -1.81 22.56 3.75
CA ASN A 166 -3.13 23.06 3.37
C ASN A 166 -3.01 24.21 2.37
N VAL A 167 -3.84 24.17 1.33
CA VAL A 167 -4.08 25.31 0.44
C VAL A 167 -5.52 25.75 0.64
N LYS A 168 -5.73 26.77 1.48
CA LYS A 168 -7.06 27.17 1.98
C LYS A 168 -7.73 25.98 2.68
N ASP A 169 -8.89 25.55 2.21
CA ASP A 169 -9.70 24.44 2.70
C ASP A 169 -9.38 23.09 2.02
N ILE A 170 -8.31 23.03 1.22
CA ILE A 170 -7.88 21.82 0.52
C ILE A 170 -6.67 21.23 1.24
N ALA A 171 -6.81 19.99 1.71
CA ALA A 171 -5.70 19.21 2.21
C ALA A 171 -4.87 18.70 1.02
N VAL A 172 -3.57 18.95 1.02
CA VAL A 172 -2.66 18.56 -0.05
C VAL A 172 -1.50 17.76 0.52
N GLU A 173 -1.08 16.72 -0.18
CA GLU A 173 0.10 15.93 0.14
C GLU A 173 1.01 15.87 -1.09
N ALA A 174 2.25 16.33 -0.93
CA ALA A 174 3.31 16.11 -1.91
C ALA A 174 4.15 14.92 -1.48
N ALA A 175 4.53 14.05 -2.42
CA ALA A 175 5.41 12.93 -2.14
C ALA A 175 6.44 12.71 -3.26
N ILE A 176 7.61 12.21 -2.86
CA ILE A 176 8.64 11.69 -3.76
C ILE A 176 9.07 10.31 -3.28
N GLY A 177 9.02 9.35 -4.19
CA GLY A 177 9.35 7.96 -3.95
C GLY A 177 10.41 7.43 -4.89
N LEU A 178 11.24 6.53 -4.36
CA LEU A 178 12.38 5.97 -5.07
C LEU A 178 12.54 4.49 -4.77
N VAL A 179 13.18 3.81 -5.70
CA VAL A 179 13.65 2.44 -5.57
C VAL A 179 15.19 2.51 -5.53
N PRO A 180 15.83 1.98 -4.47
CA PRO A 180 17.24 2.22 -4.21
C PRO A 180 18.19 1.39 -5.08
N TRP A 181 17.73 0.29 -5.68
CA TRP A 181 18.56 -0.58 -6.51
C TRP A 181 17.76 -1.33 -7.59
N ALA A 182 18.48 -2.04 -8.46
CA ALA A 182 17.90 -2.82 -9.55
C ALA A 182 17.00 -3.94 -9.03
N THR A 183 15.76 -3.96 -9.49
CA THR A 183 14.82 -5.07 -9.28
C THR A 183 13.79 -5.09 -10.41
N ASN A 184 13.45 -6.28 -10.89
CA ASN A 184 12.36 -6.42 -11.84
C ASN A 184 10.97 -6.23 -11.21
N PHE A 185 10.82 -6.28 -9.88
CA PHE A 185 9.55 -6.02 -9.19
C PHE A 185 9.03 -4.60 -9.46
N TYR A 186 9.93 -3.62 -9.43
CA TYR A 186 9.64 -2.21 -9.76
C TYR A 186 10.08 -1.82 -11.18
N SER A 187 10.50 -2.78 -12.01
CA SER A 187 11.06 -2.51 -13.35
C SER A 187 12.25 -1.52 -13.36
N THR A 188 13.08 -1.55 -12.33
CA THR A 188 14.25 -0.66 -12.16
C THR A 188 15.56 -1.37 -12.48
N ASN A 189 16.53 -0.62 -13.00
CA ASN A 189 17.87 -1.11 -13.34
C ASN A 189 18.96 -0.54 -12.42
N GLY A 190 18.58 0.13 -11.34
CA GLY A 190 19.46 0.76 -10.38
C GLY A 190 18.65 1.65 -9.44
N PHE A 191 19.29 2.70 -8.93
CA PHE A 191 18.58 3.77 -8.22
C PHE A 191 17.67 4.54 -9.18
N ASN A 192 16.38 4.62 -8.87
CA ASN A 192 15.42 5.35 -9.69
C ASN A 192 14.39 6.07 -8.84
N ILE A 193 14.04 7.31 -9.21
CA ILE A 193 12.82 7.97 -8.74
C ILE A 193 11.67 7.37 -9.55
N THR A 194 10.70 6.77 -8.86
CA THR A 194 9.56 6.10 -9.49
C THR A 194 8.25 6.81 -9.19
N ASN A 195 8.20 7.67 -8.18
CA ASN A 195 6.99 8.38 -7.80
C ASN A 195 7.30 9.86 -7.52
N ILE A 196 6.60 10.76 -8.20
CA ILE A 196 6.47 12.16 -7.79
C ILE A 196 4.97 12.44 -7.84
N SER A 197 4.36 12.75 -6.71
CA SER A 197 2.91 12.92 -6.64
C SER A 197 2.46 14.14 -5.86
N LEU A 198 1.30 14.65 -6.25
CA LEU A 198 0.55 15.66 -5.51
C LEU A 198 -0.90 15.17 -5.39
N LYS A 199 -1.34 14.86 -4.17
CA LYS A 199 -2.71 14.46 -3.86
C LYS A 199 -3.42 15.63 -3.18
N ALA A 200 -4.61 15.98 -3.63
CA ALA A 200 -5.44 17.02 -3.05
C ALA A 200 -6.82 16.46 -2.69
N GLY A 201 -7.22 16.60 -1.43
CA GLY A 201 -8.49 16.12 -0.90
C GLY A 201 -9.41 17.25 -0.48
N LYS A 202 -10.71 17.05 -0.63
CA LYS A 202 -11.76 17.96 -0.16
C LYS A 202 -13.01 17.19 0.22
N GLU A 203 -13.65 17.63 1.30
CA GLU A 203 -15.00 17.20 1.63
C GLU A 203 -16.04 18.01 0.84
N ILE A 204 -16.89 17.32 0.08
CA ILE A 204 -18.01 17.93 -0.65
C ILE A 204 -19.30 17.65 0.13
N LYS A 205 -19.98 18.72 0.52
CA LYS A 205 -21.31 18.63 1.14
C LYS A 205 -22.39 18.58 0.07
N ILE A 206 -23.16 17.50 0.05
CA ILE A 206 -24.32 17.31 -0.81
C ILE A 206 -25.54 17.10 0.08
N ALA A 207 -26.39 18.12 0.19
CA ALA A 207 -27.49 18.16 1.16
C ALA A 207 -26.98 17.85 2.59
N ASP A 208 -27.45 16.75 3.17
CA ASP A 208 -27.08 16.31 4.52
C ASP A 208 -25.88 15.33 4.55
N PHE A 209 -25.32 15.00 3.39
CA PHE A 209 -24.19 14.09 3.26
C PHE A 209 -22.88 14.87 3.05
N THR A 210 -21.80 14.36 3.63
CA THR A 210 -20.44 14.77 3.30
C THR A 210 -19.76 13.63 2.56
N ILE A 211 -19.22 13.93 1.39
CA ILE A 211 -18.50 12.98 0.54
C ILE A 211 -17.05 13.46 0.42
N PRO A 212 -16.08 12.77 1.05
CA PRO A 212 -14.68 13.01 0.78
C PRO A 212 -14.34 12.63 -0.67
N VAL A 213 -13.70 13.56 -1.39
CA VAL A 213 -13.15 13.31 -2.71
C VAL A 213 -11.69 13.70 -2.76
N PHE A 214 -10.94 13.11 -3.68
CA PHE A 214 -9.57 13.52 -3.94
C PHE A 214 -9.21 13.48 -5.42
N GLY A 215 -8.25 14.31 -5.81
CA GLY A 215 -7.53 14.21 -7.06
C GLY A 215 -6.04 13.96 -6.77
N GLN A 216 -5.38 13.14 -7.58
CA GLN A 216 -3.95 12.87 -7.45
C GLN A 216 -3.28 12.93 -8.81
N PHE A 217 -2.28 13.79 -8.93
CA PHE A 217 -1.36 13.78 -10.07
C PHE A 217 -0.11 13.00 -9.68
N VAL A 218 0.30 12.07 -10.54
CA VAL A 218 1.46 11.19 -10.33
C VAL A 218 2.31 11.19 -11.58
N VAL A 219 3.62 11.29 -11.43
CA VAL A 219 4.59 11.10 -12.51
C VAL A 219 5.60 10.05 -12.08
N ASN A 220 5.91 9.14 -12.99
CA ASN A 220 6.97 8.15 -12.83
C ASN A 220 8.11 8.44 -13.82
N PRO A 221 9.17 9.13 -13.38
CA PRO A 221 10.31 9.45 -14.25
C PRO A 221 11.01 8.23 -14.82
N ARG A 222 10.94 7.08 -14.14
CA ARG A 222 11.59 5.85 -14.59
C ARG A 222 10.87 5.22 -15.79
N THR A 223 9.54 5.22 -15.79
CA THR A 223 8.73 4.66 -16.88
C THR A 223 8.28 5.69 -17.90
N GLU A 224 8.59 6.97 -17.67
CA GLU A 224 8.15 8.11 -18.48
C GLU A 224 6.61 8.19 -18.59
N ASP A 225 5.91 7.83 -17.52
CA ASP A 225 4.45 7.77 -17.47
C ASP A 225 3.87 8.77 -16.45
N ALA A 226 2.61 9.15 -16.64
CA ALA A 226 1.92 10.09 -15.77
C ALA A 226 0.43 9.74 -15.64
N PHE A 227 -0.11 9.94 -14.45
CA PHE A 227 -1.48 9.60 -14.10
C PHE A 227 -2.17 10.79 -13.46
N LEU A 228 -3.44 10.99 -13.81
CA LEU A 228 -4.36 11.86 -13.07
C LEU A 228 -5.51 11.00 -12.56
N VAL A 229 -5.54 10.79 -11.24
CA VAL A 229 -6.50 9.92 -10.56
C VAL A 229 -7.53 10.79 -9.86
N PHE A 230 -8.80 10.42 -9.99
CA PHE A 230 -9.88 10.93 -9.15
C PHE A 230 -10.38 9.80 -8.25
N GLY A 231 -10.69 10.11 -7.00
CA GLY A 231 -11.22 9.15 -6.05
C GLY A 231 -12.32 9.73 -5.17
N VAL A 232 -13.18 8.83 -4.70
CA VAL A 232 -14.24 9.10 -3.72
C VAL A 232 -14.08 8.10 -2.58
N SER A 233 -14.14 8.58 -1.35
CA SER A 233 -14.02 7.74 -0.15
C SER A 233 -15.36 7.67 0.59
N PHE A 234 -15.65 6.52 1.19
CA PHE A 234 -16.85 6.24 1.99
C PHE A 234 -16.49 5.65 3.34
#